data_AF-A0A1A9C5L7-F1
#
_entry.id   AF-A0A1A9C5L7-F1
#
_cell.length_a   1.000
_cell.length_b   1.000
_cell.length_c   1.000
_cell.angle_alpha   90.00
_cell.angle_beta   90.00
_cell.angle_gamma   90.00
#
_symmetry.space_group_name_H-M   'P 1'
#
loop_
_entity.id
_entity.type
_entity.pdbx_description
1 polymer ?
#
loop_
_entity_poly.entity_id
_entity_poly.type
_entity_poly.pdbx_seq_one_letter_code
_entity_poly.pdbx_strand_id
1 'polypeptide(L)'
;MPLTRVVLPSGRPVDLMDLHLSSPYGGMLEGYPCSLVNRMEIARLLKAAERVSPSGPVHLIEPEREYPDGREGGGGFGPVELIPSVACVGVFRSTVIDPARDPVLHRSHLTVAWYQPTPQAPSGEIDDHPLRELAWEELAEDYEL
;
A
#
# COMPACT_ATOMS: atom_id res chain seq x y z
N MET A 1 11.38 -15.58 8.04
CA MET A 1 11.55 -15.74 6.59
C MET A 1 10.58 -14.81 5.89
N PRO A 2 10.94 -14.19 4.76
CA PRO A 2 10.00 -13.36 4.00
C PRO A 2 8.96 -14.21 3.28
N LEU A 3 7.78 -13.65 3.04
CA LEU A 3 6.74 -14.25 2.22
C LEU A 3 7.17 -14.30 0.75
N THR A 4 7.82 -13.23 0.29
CA THR A 4 8.29 -13.05 -1.08
C THR A 4 9.27 -11.89 -1.13
N ARG A 5 10.03 -11.79 -2.23
CA ARG A 5 10.96 -10.72 -2.51
C ARG A 5 10.53 -9.97 -3.77
N VAL A 6 10.64 -8.66 -3.70
CA VAL A 6 10.36 -7.73 -4.79
C VAL A 6 11.63 -6.94 -5.08
N VAL A 7 11.90 -6.67 -6.35
CA VAL A 7 13.01 -5.80 -6.76
C VAL A 7 12.43 -4.48 -7.23
N LEU A 8 12.77 -3.40 -6.53
CA LEU A 8 12.35 -2.05 -6.91
C LEU A 8 13.07 -1.60 -8.19
N PRO A 9 12.54 -0.60 -8.93
CA PRO A 9 13.23 -0.05 -10.10
C PRO A 9 14.65 0.48 -9.83
N SER A 10 14.95 0.84 -8.58
CA SER A 10 16.32 1.20 -8.15
C SER A 10 17.30 0.02 -8.11
N GLY A 11 16.82 -1.21 -8.31
CA GLY A 11 17.57 -2.45 -8.12
C GLY A 11 17.60 -2.94 -6.67
N ARG A 12 16.99 -2.21 -5.73
CA ARG A 12 16.94 -2.60 -4.32
C ARG A 12 16.00 -3.79 -4.12
N PRO A 13 16.47 -4.90 -3.51
CA PRO A 13 15.58 -5.97 -3.07
C PRO A 13 14.87 -5.56 -1.78
N VAL A 14 13.55 -5.72 -1.74
CA VAL A 14 12.71 -5.54 -0.56
C VAL A 14 11.98 -6.85 -0.26
N ASP A 15 12.03 -7.25 1.00
CA ASP A 15 11.43 -8.47 1.52
C ASP A 15 10.06 -8.15 2.11
N LEU A 16 9.01 -8.78 1.58
CA LEU A 16 7.67 -8.69 2.15
C LEU A 16 7.57 -9.64 3.34
N MET A 17 7.32 -9.09 4.53
CA MET A 17 7.26 -9.83 5.78
C MET A 17 5.83 -10.20 6.16
N ASP A 18 4.90 -9.27 6.00
CA ASP A 18 3.48 -9.45 6.31
C ASP A 18 2.62 -8.79 5.23
N LEU A 19 1.48 -9.40 4.91
CA LEU A 19 0.50 -8.89 3.95
C LEU A 19 -0.92 -9.08 4.47
N HIS A 20 -1.64 -7.98 4.63
CA HIS A 20 -3.07 -7.98 4.95
C HIS A 20 -3.88 -7.55 3.73
N LEU A 21 -4.88 -8.35 3.36
CA LEU A 21 -5.79 -8.07 2.25
C LEU A 21 -7.21 -7.88 2.79
N SER A 22 -7.92 -6.88 2.29
CA SER A 22 -9.34 -6.67 2.60
C SER A 22 -10.11 -6.11 1.40
N SER A 23 -11.42 -6.26 1.39
CA SER A 23 -12.29 -5.66 0.37
C SER A 23 -12.77 -4.28 0.83
N PRO A 24 -12.53 -3.19 0.08
CA PRO A 24 -12.95 -1.83 0.46
C PRO A 24 -14.47 -1.72 0.64
N TYR A 25 -15.25 -2.42 -0.18
CA TYR A 25 -16.72 -2.32 -0.18
C TYR A 25 -17.42 -3.52 0.46
N GLY A 26 -16.67 -4.52 0.97
CA GLY A 26 -17.23 -5.78 1.45
C GLY A 26 -18.19 -5.66 2.65
N GLY A 27 -18.19 -4.53 3.35
CA GLY A 27 -19.10 -4.23 4.46
C GLY A 27 -20.16 -3.17 4.16
N MET A 28 -20.28 -2.71 2.91
CA MET A 28 -21.22 -1.65 2.54
C MET A 28 -22.63 -2.21 2.38
N LEU A 29 -23.55 -1.83 3.28
CA LEU A 29 -24.93 -2.31 3.28
C LEU A 29 -25.84 -1.52 2.32
N GLU A 30 -25.63 -0.22 2.21
CA GLU A 30 -26.42 0.70 1.38
C GLU A 30 -25.53 1.77 0.75
N GLY A 31 -26.01 2.35 -0.35
CA GLY A 31 -25.29 3.38 -1.12
C GLY A 31 -24.53 2.81 -2.31
N TYR A 32 -23.60 3.62 -2.84
CA TYR A 32 -22.73 3.25 -3.95
C TYR A 32 -21.34 3.86 -3.70
N PRO A 33 -20.27 3.26 -4.28
CA PRO A 33 -18.94 3.86 -4.24
C PRO A 33 -18.93 5.28 -4.81
N CYS A 34 -18.51 6.24 -4.02
CA CYS A 34 -18.37 7.64 -4.40
C CYS A 34 -17.15 8.24 -3.69
N SER A 35 -16.80 9.47 -4.05
CA SER A 35 -15.61 10.14 -3.50
C SER A 35 -15.59 10.23 -1.96
N LEU A 36 -16.76 10.40 -1.32
CA LEU A 36 -16.88 10.41 0.13
C LEU A 36 -16.56 9.04 0.75
N VAL A 37 -17.17 7.98 0.20
CA VAL A 37 -16.95 6.60 0.67
C VAL A 37 -15.49 6.19 0.46
N ASN A 38 -14.93 6.46 -0.72
CA ASN A 38 -13.54 6.12 -1.01
C ASN A 38 -12.55 6.84 -0.10
N ARG A 39 -12.80 8.12 0.23
CA ARG A 39 -11.98 8.86 1.21
C ARG A 39 -12.02 8.19 2.59
N MET A 40 -13.19 7.72 3.02
CA MET A 40 -13.32 7.02 4.29
C MET A 40 -12.58 5.68 4.27
N GLU A 41 -12.66 4.92 3.17
CA GLU A 41 -11.94 3.66 3.02
C GLU A 41 -10.42 3.85 3.00
N ILE A 42 -9.92 4.87 2.29
CA ILE A 42 -8.49 5.22 2.26
C ILE A 42 -8.00 5.58 3.68
N ALA A 43 -8.76 6.41 4.40
CA ALA A 43 -8.43 6.76 5.78
C ALA A 43 -8.47 5.54 6.73
N ARG A 44 -9.39 4.59 6.50
CA ARG A 44 -9.47 3.34 7.26
C ARG A 44 -8.26 2.45 6.98
N LEU A 45 -7.82 2.35 5.73
CA LEU A 45 -6.64 1.58 5.34
C LEU A 45 -5.37 2.15 5.96
N LEU A 46 -5.20 3.48 5.92
CA LEU A 46 -4.04 4.14 6.52
C LEU A 46 -3.97 3.87 8.03
N LYS A 47 -5.10 4.00 8.74
CA LYS A 47 -5.18 3.63 10.17
C LYS A 47 -4.88 2.16 10.43
N ALA A 48 -5.24 1.27 9.52
CA ALA A 48 -4.90 -0.15 9.63
C ALA A 48 -3.38 -0.36 9.49
N ALA A 49 -2.75 0.32 8.54
CA ALA A 49 -1.29 0.29 8.36
C ALA A 49 -0.54 0.84 9.57
N GLU A 50 -0.97 1.97 10.12
CA GLU A 50 -0.43 2.55 11.37
C GLU A 50 -0.54 1.60 12.56
N ARG A 51 -1.60 0.77 12.64
CA ARG A 51 -1.73 -0.24 13.70
C ARG A 51 -0.77 -1.42 13.54
N VAL A 52 -0.45 -1.78 12.30
CA VAL A 52 0.52 -2.84 12.01
C VAL A 52 1.94 -2.39 12.36
N SER A 53 2.23 -1.10 12.17
CA SER A 53 3.53 -0.50 12.50
C SER A 53 3.36 0.79 13.34
N PRO A 54 3.05 0.67 14.65
CA PRO A 54 2.72 1.83 15.49
C PRO A 54 3.81 2.90 15.61
N SER A 55 5.08 2.53 15.42
CA SER A 55 6.24 3.41 15.58
C SER A 55 7.14 3.45 14.35
N GLY A 56 6.72 2.86 13.23
CA GLY A 56 7.50 2.82 12.00
C GLY A 56 6.83 3.59 10.87
N PRO A 57 7.56 3.89 9.79
CA PRO A 57 7.05 4.70 8.70
C PRO A 57 5.92 3.97 7.96
N VAL A 58 4.88 4.73 7.62
CA VAL A 58 3.74 4.28 6.84
C VAL A 58 3.62 5.16 5.60
N HIS A 59 3.53 4.54 4.43
CA HIS A 59 3.32 5.22 3.17
C HIS A 59 2.05 4.72 2.48
N LEU A 60 1.22 5.65 2.01
CA LEU A 60 0.05 5.35 1.19
C LEU A 60 0.36 5.66 -0.27
N ILE A 61 0.16 4.66 -1.13
CA ILE A 61 0.10 4.85 -2.57
C ILE A 61 -1.35 5.16 -2.94
N GLU A 62 -1.59 6.37 -3.46
CA GLU A 62 -2.93 6.81 -3.84
C GLU A 62 -3.52 5.85 -4.91
N PRO A 63 -4.76 5.35 -4.72
CA PRO A 63 -5.37 4.47 -5.69
C PRO A 63 -5.78 5.22 -6.96
N GLU A 64 -5.69 4.53 -8.10
CA GLU A 64 -6.37 4.96 -9.30
C GLU A 64 -7.89 4.97 -9.09
N ARG A 65 -8.57 5.96 -9.71
CA ARG A 65 -10.01 6.17 -9.57
C ARG A 65 -10.69 6.03 -10.93
N GLU A 66 -11.65 5.13 -11.02
CA GLU A 66 -12.46 4.90 -12.22
C GLU A 66 -13.86 5.53 -12.06
N TYR A 67 -14.40 6.08 -13.15
CA TYR A 67 -15.74 6.68 -13.21
C TYR A 67 -16.56 6.02 -14.32
N PRO A 68 -17.20 4.87 -14.05
CA PRO A 68 -17.88 4.07 -15.08
C PRO A 68 -18.96 4.83 -15.85
N ASP A 69 -19.70 5.70 -15.15
CA ASP A 69 -20.80 6.49 -15.71
C ASP A 69 -20.33 7.90 -16.15
N GLY A 70 -19.02 8.15 -16.17
CA GLY A 70 -18.43 9.46 -16.37
C GLY A 70 -18.46 10.34 -15.12
N ARG A 71 -17.66 11.41 -15.15
CA ARG A 71 -17.49 12.33 -14.01
C ARG A 71 -18.66 13.30 -13.78
N GLU A 72 -19.54 13.41 -14.77
CA GLU A 72 -20.67 14.36 -14.78
C GLU A 72 -22.00 13.68 -14.42
N GLY A 73 -22.09 12.35 -14.50
CA GLY A 73 -23.25 11.60 -14.03
C GLY A 73 -23.28 11.59 -12.50
N GLY A 74 -24.46 11.55 -11.86
CA GLY A 74 -24.48 11.42 -10.41
C GLY A 74 -25.84 11.18 -9.77
N GLY A 75 -25.82 10.31 -8.76
CA GLY A 75 -26.88 10.19 -7.75
C GLY A 75 -26.72 11.23 -6.64
N GLY A 76 -27.45 11.08 -5.53
CA GLY A 76 -27.50 12.05 -4.44
C GLY A 76 -26.14 12.38 -3.76
N PHE A 77 -25.09 11.60 -4.02
CA PHE A 77 -23.74 11.78 -3.44
C PHE A 77 -22.66 12.05 -4.50
N GLY A 78 -23.03 12.39 -5.73
CA GLY A 78 -22.11 12.62 -6.85
C GLY A 78 -21.91 11.39 -7.74
N PRO A 79 -20.91 11.40 -8.64
CA PRO A 79 -20.64 10.29 -9.55
C PRO A 79 -20.25 9.02 -8.81
N VAL A 80 -20.49 7.88 -9.46
CA VAL A 80 -19.88 6.61 -9.05
C VAL A 80 -18.37 6.73 -9.25
N GLU A 81 -17.62 6.45 -8.20
CA GLU A 81 -16.16 6.47 -8.20
C GLU A 81 -15.68 5.16 -7.60
N LEU A 82 -14.97 4.36 -8.40
CA LEU A 82 -14.41 3.08 -7.97
C LEU A 82 -12.91 3.21 -7.70
N ILE A 83 -12.45 2.57 -6.63
CA ILE A 83 -11.05 2.25 -6.37
C ILE A 83 -10.84 0.73 -6.54
N PRO A 84 -9.60 0.24 -6.70
CA PRO A 84 -9.37 -1.18 -6.92
C PRO A 84 -9.92 -2.06 -5.79
N SER A 85 -10.33 -3.28 -6.16
CA SER A 85 -11.19 -4.13 -5.32
C SER A 85 -10.51 -4.75 -4.09
N VAL A 86 -9.18 -4.67 -4.00
CA VAL A 86 -8.38 -5.20 -2.90
C VAL A 86 -7.58 -4.08 -2.26
N ALA A 87 -7.82 -3.83 -0.98
CA ALA A 87 -7.00 -2.98 -0.14
C ALA A 87 -5.91 -3.79 0.55
N CYS A 88 -4.68 -3.32 0.48
CA CYS A 88 -3.49 -4.01 0.93
C CYS A 88 -2.74 -3.20 1.99
N VAL A 89 -2.24 -3.89 3.02
CA VAL A 89 -1.21 -3.38 3.92
C VAL A 89 -0.06 -4.38 3.92
N GLY A 90 1.13 -3.94 3.51
CA GLY A 90 2.33 -4.76 3.45
C GLY A 90 3.44 -4.21 4.32
N VAL A 91 4.08 -5.07 5.11
CA VAL A 91 5.28 -4.71 5.89
C VAL A 91 6.50 -5.19 5.12
N PHE A 92 7.36 -4.26 4.75
CA PHE A 92 8.57 -4.54 3.97
C PHE A 92 9.82 -4.30 4.80
N ARG A 93 10.88 -5.04 4.48
CA ARG A 93 12.22 -4.86 5.04
C ARG A 93 13.27 -4.88 3.94
N SER A 94 14.37 -4.18 4.14
CA SER A 94 15.53 -4.23 3.25
C SER A 94 16.83 -4.05 4.05
N THR A 95 17.96 -4.03 3.35
CA THR A 95 19.25 -3.61 3.91
C THR A 95 19.18 -2.16 4.39
N VAL A 96 20.16 -1.75 5.20
CA VAL A 96 20.25 -0.38 5.70
C VAL A 96 20.23 0.66 4.58
N ILE A 97 19.72 1.84 4.89
CA ILE A 97 19.76 3.02 4.02
C ILE A 97 21.00 3.84 4.35
N ASP A 98 21.26 4.07 5.64
CA ASP A 98 22.44 4.81 6.11
C ASP A 98 23.69 3.93 6.02
N PRO A 99 24.68 4.29 5.18
CA PRO A 99 25.91 3.52 5.02
C PRO A 99 26.79 3.51 6.28
N ALA A 100 26.54 4.40 7.26
CA ALA A 100 27.25 4.40 8.53
C ALA A 100 26.75 3.31 9.51
N ARG A 101 25.58 2.72 9.26
CA ARG A 101 25.01 1.66 10.12
C ARG A 101 25.52 0.28 9.72
N ASP A 102 25.79 -0.55 10.73
CA ASP A 102 26.23 -1.93 10.50
C ASP A 102 25.07 -2.77 9.91
N PRO A 103 25.19 -3.30 8.68
CA PRO A 103 24.17 -4.15 8.07
C PRO A 103 24.04 -5.54 8.73
N VAL A 104 24.84 -5.88 9.73
CA VAL A 104 24.60 -7.07 10.56
C VAL A 104 23.60 -6.75 11.67
N LEU A 105 23.66 -5.53 12.22
CA LEU A 105 22.87 -5.10 13.38
C LEU A 105 21.61 -4.31 13.00
N HIS A 106 21.54 -3.80 11.77
CA HIS A 106 20.45 -2.92 11.34
C HIS A 106 19.78 -3.37 10.05
N ARG A 107 18.52 -2.98 9.87
CA ARG A 107 17.72 -3.13 8.66
C ARG A 107 16.92 -1.87 8.42
N SER A 108 16.45 -1.67 7.19
CA SER A 108 15.39 -0.69 6.92
C SER A 108 14.02 -1.36 6.93
N HIS A 109 12.98 -0.61 7.29
CA HIS A 109 11.59 -1.05 7.18
C HIS A 109 10.66 0.04 6.63
N LEU A 110 9.57 -0.39 6.02
CA LEU A 110 8.47 0.46 5.57
C LEU A 110 7.18 -0.33 5.57
N THR A 111 6.12 0.25 6.11
CA THR A 111 4.76 -0.26 5.92
C THR A 111 4.12 0.50 4.78
N VAL A 112 3.59 -0.22 3.80
CA VAL A 112 2.96 0.37 2.61
C VAL A 112 1.48 -0.02 2.59
N ALA A 113 0.62 0.98 2.40
CA ALA A 113 -0.79 0.81 2.11
C ALA A 113 -1.03 1.10 0.63
N TRP A 114 -1.74 0.22 -0.07
CA TRP A 114 -2.09 0.41 -1.48
C TRP A 114 -3.37 -0.33 -1.85
N TYR A 115 -3.80 -0.17 -3.09
CA TYR A 115 -4.94 -0.90 -3.66
C TYR A 115 -4.51 -1.62 -4.94
N GLN A 116 -5.11 -2.77 -5.20
CA GLN A 116 -4.85 -3.56 -6.40
C GLN A 116 -6.12 -4.28 -6.91
N PRO A 117 -6.18 -4.66 -8.20
CA PRO A 117 -7.40 -5.25 -8.78
C PRO A 117 -7.71 -6.67 -8.29
N THR A 118 -6.68 -7.47 -7.98
CA THR A 118 -6.79 -8.90 -7.63
C THR A 118 -6.03 -9.19 -6.33
N PRO A 119 -6.32 -10.26 -5.57
CA PRO A 119 -5.69 -10.52 -4.26
C PRO A 119 -4.29 -11.16 -4.36
N GLN A 120 -3.58 -10.98 -5.46
CA GLN A 120 -2.28 -11.60 -5.68
C GLN A 120 -1.16 -10.87 -4.92
N ALA A 121 -0.36 -11.60 -4.13
CA ALA A 121 0.79 -10.99 -3.47
C ALA A 121 1.81 -10.47 -4.51
N PRO A 122 2.47 -9.32 -4.25
CA PRO A 122 3.50 -8.81 -5.14
C PRO A 122 4.71 -9.75 -5.13
N SER A 123 5.27 -10.08 -6.29
CA SER A 123 6.41 -11.00 -6.39
C SER A 123 7.29 -10.69 -7.59
N GLY A 124 8.60 -10.76 -7.43
CA GLY A 124 9.55 -10.60 -8.54
C GLY A 124 9.67 -9.15 -9.02
N GLU A 125 9.74 -8.97 -10.34
CA GLU A 125 9.72 -7.66 -10.99
C GLU A 125 8.30 -7.09 -10.96
N ILE A 126 8.19 -5.79 -10.68
CA ILE A 126 6.93 -5.12 -10.33
C ILE A 126 6.62 -3.94 -11.27
N ASP A 127 6.96 -4.07 -12.55
CA ASP A 127 6.89 -2.97 -13.53
C ASP A 127 5.50 -2.33 -13.64
N ASP A 128 4.44 -3.13 -13.50
CA ASP A 128 3.03 -2.68 -13.54
C ASP A 128 2.36 -2.66 -12.17
N HIS A 129 3.13 -2.75 -11.08
CA HIS A 129 2.58 -2.77 -9.72
C HIS A 129 2.69 -1.39 -9.06
N PRO A 130 1.72 -0.97 -8.22
CA PRO A 130 1.77 0.31 -7.50
C PRO A 130 3.08 0.53 -6.72
N LEU A 131 3.65 -0.55 -6.18
CA LEU A 131 4.91 -0.52 -5.41
C LEU A 131 6.13 -0.03 -6.22
N ARG A 132 6.06 0.08 -7.56
CA ARG A 132 7.21 0.53 -8.37
C ARG A 132 7.58 1.98 -8.06
N GLU A 133 6.62 2.79 -7.61
CA GLU A 133 6.80 4.22 -7.34
C GLU A 133 7.41 4.49 -5.96
N LEU A 134 7.75 3.44 -5.20
CA LEU A 134 8.34 3.60 -3.88
C LEU A 134 9.76 4.14 -3.95
N ALA A 135 9.91 5.40 -3.55
CA ALA A 135 11.20 6.01 -3.22
C ALA A 135 11.69 5.50 -1.86
N TRP A 136 12.14 4.23 -1.80
CA TRP A 136 12.52 3.56 -0.55
C TRP A 136 13.52 4.37 0.28
N GLU A 137 14.53 4.94 -0.36
CA GLU A 137 15.57 5.76 0.26
C GLU A 137 15.02 7.00 1.00
N GLU A 138 13.83 7.49 0.63
CA GLU A 138 13.19 8.66 1.24
C GLU A 138 12.11 8.29 2.26
N LEU A 139 11.47 7.13 2.08
CA LEU A 139 10.27 6.74 2.83
C LEU A 139 10.56 5.79 4.00
N ALA A 140 11.58 4.94 3.86
CA ALA A 140 11.88 3.91 4.84
C ALA A 140 12.83 4.41 5.93
N GLU A 141 12.81 3.74 7.09
CA GLU A 141 13.65 4.09 8.24
C GLU A 141 14.52 2.91 8.65
N ASP A 142 15.73 3.19 9.12
CA ASP A 142 16.64 2.16 9.67
C ASP A 142 16.34 1.91 11.15
N TYR A 143 16.25 0.63 11.52
CA TYR A 143 16.07 0.15 12.89
C TYR A 143 17.11 -0.91 13.25
N GLU A 144 17.36 -1.07 14.55
CA GLU A 144 18.24 -2.10 15.12
C GLU A 144 17.46 -3.41 15.33
N LEU A 145 18.10 -4.55 15.03
CA LEU A 145 17.50 -5.89 15.03
C LEU A 145 17.27 -6.50 16.42
#